data_AF-A0A2M7H0Z8-F1
#
_entry.id   AF-A0A2M7H0Z8-F1
#
_cell.length_a   1.000
_cell.length_b   1.000
_cell.length_c   1.000
_cell.angle_alpha   90.00
_cell.angle_beta   90.00
_cell.angle_gamma   90.00
#
_symmetry.space_group_name_H-M   'P 1'
#
loop_
_entity.id
_entity.type
_entity.pdbx_description
1 polymer ?
#
loop_
_entity_poly.entity_id
_entity_poly.type
_entity_poly.pdbx_seq_one_letter_code
_entity_poly.pdbx_strand_id
1 'polypeptide(L)'
;MSVKMLKINGDDLMKILKIEQGPKIGYILNILLDEVLDDPQKNKKEYLTSQILKLDKKPPKELEKMHKMAQAKTQEVAEEEFRSIKSKYRVS
;
A
#
# COMPACT_ATOMS: atom_id res chain seq x y z
N MET A 1 -0.33 9.82 -3.31
CA MET A 1 -0.92 8.52 -3.73
C MET A 1 -1.78 7.94 -2.61
N SER A 2 -2.70 7.01 -2.90
CA SER A 2 -3.62 6.45 -1.90
C SER A 2 -3.91 4.96 -2.13
N VAL A 3 -4.10 4.21 -1.04
CA VAL A 3 -4.50 2.79 -1.05
C VAL A 3 -5.78 2.51 -1.85
N LYS A 4 -6.59 3.53 -2.13
CA LYS A 4 -7.78 3.44 -2.99
C LYS A 4 -7.48 3.01 -4.43
N MET A 5 -6.22 3.11 -4.88
CA MET A 5 -5.81 2.67 -6.22
C MET A 5 -5.67 1.15 -6.36
N LEU A 6 -5.60 0.42 -5.25
CA LEU A 6 -5.49 -1.04 -5.25
C LEU A 6 -6.78 -1.68 -5.77
N LYS A 7 -6.66 -2.82 -6.45
CA LYS A 7 -7.81 -3.63 -6.90
C LYS A 7 -8.56 -4.35 -5.78
N ILE A 8 -8.11 -4.16 -4.55
CA ILE A 8 -8.72 -4.67 -3.32
C ILE A 8 -8.85 -3.52 -2.31
N ASN A 9 -9.78 -3.65 -1.37
CA ASN A 9 -9.98 -2.67 -0.30
C ASN A 9 -9.97 -3.33 1.10
N GLY A 10 -10.26 -2.54 2.14
CA GLY A 10 -10.31 -3.04 3.51
C GLY A 10 -11.35 -4.13 3.73
N ASP A 11 -12.51 -4.04 3.09
CA ASP A 11 -13.58 -5.03 3.21
C ASP A 11 -13.18 -6.37 2.59
N ASP A 12 -12.46 -6.34 1.46
CA ASP A 12 -11.90 -7.54 0.84
C ASP A 12 -10.90 -8.22 1.78
N LEU A 13 -10.00 -7.43 2.41
CA LEU A 13 -9.04 -7.96 3.39
C LEU A 13 -9.75 -8.63 4.58
N MET A 14 -10.78 -7.97 5.14
CA MET A 14 -11.54 -8.50 6.27
C MET A 14 -12.18 -9.85 5.90
N LYS A 15 -12.76 -9.96 4.70
CA LYS A 15 -13.36 -11.22 4.21
C LYS A 15 -12.32 -12.31 3.96
N ILE A 16 -11.19 -11.97 3.36
CA ILE A 16 -10.10 -12.92 3.02
C ILE A 16 -9.47 -13.48 4.30
N LEU A 17 -9.17 -12.62 5.26
CA LEU A 17 -8.48 -12.98 6.49
C LEU A 17 -9.42 -13.43 7.61
N LYS A 18 -10.73 -13.18 7.48
CA LYS A 18 -11.74 -13.42 8.52
C LYS A 18 -11.39 -12.71 9.83
N ILE A 19 -10.97 -11.46 9.73
CA ILE A 19 -10.62 -10.60 10.86
C ILE A 19 -11.55 -9.39 10.93
N GLU A 20 -11.68 -8.83 12.13
CA GLU A 20 -12.39 -7.57 12.34
C GLU A 20 -11.56 -6.37 11.90
N GLN A 21 -12.23 -5.21 11.85
CA GLN A 21 -11.59 -3.93 11.59
C GLN A 21 -10.44 -3.65 12.57
N GLY A 22 -9.30 -3.20 12.05
CA GLY A 22 -8.15 -2.91 12.89
C GLY A 22 -6.93 -2.38 12.12
N PRO A 23 -5.89 -1.93 12.84
CA PRO A 23 -4.70 -1.32 12.24
C PRO A 23 -3.96 -2.25 11.28
N LYS A 24 -4.03 -3.57 11.50
CA LYS A 24 -3.43 -4.58 10.62
C LYS A 24 -3.88 -4.44 9.15
N ILE A 25 -5.14 -4.09 8.91
CA ILE A 25 -5.69 -3.89 7.57
C ILE A 25 -4.98 -2.72 6.88
N GLY A 26 -4.86 -1.59 7.58
CA GLY A 26 -4.16 -0.41 7.08
C GLY A 26 -2.68 -0.73 6.78
N TYR A 27 -2.02 -1.50 7.63
CA TYR A 27 -0.63 -1.89 7.43
C TYR A 27 -0.46 -2.69 6.13
N ILE A 28 -1.27 -3.73 5.96
CA ILE A 28 -1.22 -4.57 4.75
C ILE A 28 -1.52 -3.74 3.50
N LEU A 29 -2.55 -2.89 3.51
CA LEU A 29 -2.89 -2.04 2.37
C LEU A 29 -1.76 -1.08 1.98
N ASN A 30 -1.07 -0.46 2.94
CA ASN A 30 0.06 0.42 2.65
C ASN A 30 1.27 -0.34 2.10
N ILE A 31 1.55 -1.55 2.60
CA ILE A 31 2.65 -2.38 2.09
C ILE A 31 2.36 -2.79 0.63
N LEU A 32 1.12 -3.21 0.34
CA LEU A 32 0.71 -3.56 -1.02
C LEU A 32 0.73 -2.36 -1.97
N LEU A 33 0.43 -1.17 -1.46
CA LEU A 33 0.53 0.07 -2.22
C LEU A 33 1.98 0.32 -2.66
N ASP A 34 2.95 0.21 -1.75
CA ASP A 34 4.39 0.34 -2.05
C ASP A 34 4.82 -0.65 -3.15
N GLU A 35 4.44 -1.93 -3.01
CA GLU A 35 4.77 -2.95 -4.01
C GLU A 35 4.18 -2.65 -5.40
N VAL A 36 2.99 -2.05 -5.46
CA VAL A 36 2.31 -1.67 -6.71
C VAL A 36 2.87 -0.37 -7.31
N LEU A 37 3.36 0.55 -6.48
CA LEU A 37 4.06 1.74 -6.97
C LEU A 37 5.39 1.37 -7.63
N ASP A 38 6.11 0.40 -7.04
CA ASP A 38 7.32 -0.15 -7.64
C ASP A 38 7.04 -0.94 -8.93
N ASP A 39 5.92 -1.69 -8.98
CA ASP A 39 5.50 -2.44 -10.17
C ASP A 39 3.97 -2.42 -10.32
N PRO A 40 3.42 -1.54 -11.19
CA PRO A 40 1.99 -1.43 -11.42
C PRO A 40 1.32 -2.73 -11.90
N GLN A 41 2.07 -3.67 -12.50
CA GLN A 41 1.52 -4.95 -12.97
C GLN A 41 1.07 -5.87 -11.83
N LYS A 42 1.54 -5.61 -10.60
CA LYS A 42 1.13 -6.32 -9.38
C LYS A 42 -0.27 -5.93 -8.90
N ASN A 43 -0.87 -4.88 -9.43
CA ASN A 43 -2.23 -4.45 -9.07
C ASN A 43 -3.32 -5.37 -9.68
N LYS A 44 -3.21 -6.67 -9.41
CA LYS A 44 -4.11 -7.74 -9.87
C LYS A 44 -4.64 -8.47 -8.64
N LYS A 45 -5.94 -8.81 -8.64
CA LYS A 45 -6.61 -9.38 -7.47
C LYS A 45 -5.93 -10.66 -6.98
N GLU A 46 -5.47 -11.50 -7.90
CA GLU A 46 -4.82 -12.78 -7.63
C GLU A 46 -3.50 -12.57 -6.89
N TYR A 47 -2.66 -11.65 -7.39
CA TYR A 47 -1.39 -11.30 -6.76
C TYR A 47 -1.63 -10.73 -5.36
N LEU A 48 -2.49 -9.71 -5.25
CA LEU A 48 -2.74 -9.01 -3.99
C LEU A 48 -3.32 -9.96 -2.94
N THR A 49 -4.24 -10.85 -3.32
CA THR A 49 -4.79 -11.88 -2.42
C THR A 49 -3.70 -12.82 -1.92
N SER A 50 -2.80 -13.28 -2.80
CA SER A 50 -1.68 -14.13 -2.40
C SER A 50 -0.72 -13.42 -1.43
N GLN A 51 -0.47 -12.12 -1.64
CA GLN A 51 0.41 -11.32 -0.80
C GLN A 51 -0.23 -11.02 0.56
N ILE A 52 -1.54 -10.73 0.62
CA ILE A 52 -2.29 -10.59 1.88
C ILE A 52 -2.05 -11.82 2.78
N LEU A 53 -2.22 -13.03 2.23
CA LEU A 53 -2.06 -14.28 2.98
C LEU A 53 -0.62 -14.52 3.46
N LYS A 54 0.39 -14.00 2.73
CA LYS A 54 1.79 -14.05 3.18
C LYS A 54 2.07 -13.04 4.29
N LEU A 55 1.56 -11.82 4.14
CA LEU A 55 1.71 -10.74 5.11
C LEU A 55 1.00 -11.06 6.42
N ASP A 56 -0.16 -11.71 6.36
CA ASP A 56 -0.94 -12.09 7.54
C ASP A 56 -0.17 -13.00 8.52
N LYS A 57 0.73 -13.83 7.98
CA LYS A 57 1.59 -14.76 8.73
C LYS A 57 2.79 -14.09 9.41
N LYS A 58 3.04 -12.81 9.14
CA LYS A 58 4.17 -12.10 9.73
C LYS A 58 3.85 -11.64 11.16
N PRO A 59 4.85 -11.59 12.06
CA PRO A 59 4.69 -11.03 13.39
C PRO A 59 4.21 -9.56 13.35
N PRO A 60 3.39 -9.11 14.31
CA PRO A 60 2.87 -7.74 14.34
C PRO A 60 3.96 -6.65 14.25
N LYS A 61 5.09 -6.85 14.96
CA LYS A 61 6.22 -5.91 14.93
C LYS A 61 6.89 -5.81 13.55
N GLU A 62 6.93 -6.92 12.82
CA GLU A 62 7.51 -6.93 11.47
C GLU A 62 6.58 -6.21 10.49
N LEU A 63 5.27 -6.47 10.57
CA LEU A 63 4.26 -5.76 9.78
C LEU A 63 4.29 -4.26 10.01
N GLU A 64 4.41 -3.83 11.27
CA GLU A 64 4.50 -2.41 11.61
C GLU A 64 5.76 -1.76 11.02
N LYS A 65 6.92 -2.44 11.09
CA LYS A 65 8.16 -1.95 10.49
C LYS A 65 8.04 -1.81 8.97
N MET A 66 7.52 -2.85 8.30
CA MET A 66 7.29 -2.81 6.85
C MET A 66 6.33 -1.70 6.45
N HIS A 67 5.26 -1.51 7.22
CA HIS A 67 4.29 -0.43 7.01
C HIS A 67 4.94 0.95 7.09
N LYS A 68 5.77 1.21 8.12
CA LYS A 68 6.49 2.49 8.26
C LYS A 68 7.40 2.77 7.06
N MET A 69 8.09 1.75 6.56
CA MET A 69 8.95 1.87 5.37
C MET A 69 8.13 2.16 4.12
N ALA A 70 7.02 1.45 3.93
CA ALA A 70 6.11 1.65 2.80
C ALA A 70 5.49 3.06 2.80
N GLN A 71 5.11 3.59 3.96
CA GLN A 71 4.58 4.95 4.09
C GLN A 71 5.62 6.01 3.72
N ALA A 72 6.86 5.87 4.22
CA ALA A 72 7.93 6.81 3.93
C ALA A 72 8.19 6.89 2.42
N LYS A 73 8.36 5.74 1.75
CA LYS A 73 8.54 5.68 0.30
C LYS A 73 7.35 6.26 -0.47
N THR A 74 6.12 5.89 -0.11
CA THR A 74 4.92 6.41 -0.78
C THR A 74 4.84 7.95 -0.67
N GLN A 75 5.28 8.51 0.46
CA GLN A 75 5.34 9.95 0.65
C GLN A 75 6.43 10.59 -0.22
N GLU A 76 7.64 10.02 -0.25
CA GLU A 76 8.74 10.49 -1.11
C GLU A 76 8.30 10.53 -2.58
N VAL A 77 7.70 9.45 -3.10
CA VAL A 77 7.19 9.39 -4.47
C VAL A 77 6.14 10.48 -4.72
N ALA A 78 5.20 10.68 -3.79
CA ALA A 78 4.19 11.73 -3.93
C ALA A 78 4.79 13.15 -3.94
N GLU A 79 5.84 13.39 -3.16
CA GLU A 79 6.56 14.67 -3.15
C GLU A 79 7.34 14.89 -4.45
N GLU A 80 7.99 13.86 -4.99
CA GLU A 80 8.71 13.92 -6.27
C GLU A 80 7.76 14.22 -7.45
N GLU A 81 6.61 13.56 -7.50
CA GLU A 81 5.56 13.84 -8.48
C GLU A 81 5.10 15.30 -8.38
N PHE A 82 4.83 15.78 -7.16
CA PHE A 82 4.39 17.14 -6.92
C PHE A 82 5.43 18.17 -7.37
N ARG A 83 6.72 17.96 -7.02
CA ARG A 83 7.84 18.81 -7.46
C ARG A 83 7.97 18.83 -8.99
N SER A 84 7.82 17.68 -9.63
CA SER A 84 7.88 17.54 -11.09
C SER A 84 6.74 18.27 -11.80
N ILE A 85 5.55 18.31 -11.19
CA ILE A 85 4.42 19.09 -11.70
C ILE A 85 4.71 20.60 -11.52
N LYS A 86 5.15 21.03 -10.34
CA LYS A 86 5.45 22.46 -10.08
C LYS A 86 6.52 23.01 -11.04
N SER A 87 7.56 22.24 -11.34
CA SER A 87 8.63 22.64 -12.27
C SER A 87 8.14 22.73 -13.72
N LYS A 88 7.30 21.78 -14.18
CA LYS A 88 6.75 21.77 -15.54
C LYS A 88 5.81 22.94 -15.81
N TYR A 89 5.00 23.34 -14.84
CA TYR A 89 3.97 24.36 -15.04
C TYR A 89 4.41 25.78 -14.64
N ARG A 90 5.63 25.98 -14.10
CA ARG A 90 6.15 27.31 -13.68
C ARG A 90 5.15 28.12 -12.85
N VAL A 91 4.25 27.44 -12.14
CA VAL A 91 3.29 28.12 -11.26
C VAL A 91 4.02 28.41 -9.96
N SER A 92 4.16 29.72 -9.70
CA SER A 92 4.83 30.26 -8.51
C SER A 92 3.95 30.06 -7.29
#